data_AF-A0A9X5XIR4-F1
#
_entry.id   AF-A0A9X5XIR4-F1
#
_cell.length_a   1.000
_cell.length_b   1.000
_cell.length_c   1.000
_cell.angle_alpha   90.00
_cell.angle_beta   90.00
_cell.angle_gamma   90.00
#
_symmetry.space_group_name_H-M   'P 1'
#
loop_
_entity.id
_entity.type
_entity.pdbx_description
1 polymer ?
#
loop_
_entity_poly.entity_id
_entity_poly.type
_entity_poly.pdbx_seq_one_letter_code
_entity_poly.pdbx_strand_id
1 'polypeptide(L)'
;MAIATDMLVPALREVREAQAALADRCKAHLMVTPAGGYREVLERRVGDSRGHVYRIDERLGTLQPRGLMQTVIGNAWHLTGQAVRLPFDAAMAVPNAVSRGPGKATEHQLLKNAEDEYAVTAFAVAICRAAERIAEEAADAATSELLGSIRRDDEEALEELGSSLEQRAEAAVLAAETAEGLGTA
;
A
#
# COMPACT_ATOMS: atom_id res chain seq x y z
N MET A 1 -13.94 20.41 16.77
CA MET A 1 -12.56 20.77 17.14
C MET A 1 -11.95 19.75 18.10
N ALA A 2 -12.31 19.67 19.39
CA ALA A 2 -11.68 18.71 20.32
C ALA A 2 -11.69 17.25 19.83
N ILE A 3 -12.84 16.76 19.35
CA ILE A 3 -12.97 15.40 18.80
C ILE A 3 -12.07 15.17 17.58
N ALA A 4 -11.98 16.14 16.66
CA ALA A 4 -11.15 16.02 15.46
C ALA A 4 -9.65 15.97 15.82
N THR A 5 -9.22 16.74 16.83
CA THR A 5 -7.86 16.67 17.38
C THR A 5 -7.58 15.31 18.01
N ASP A 6 -8.54 14.73 18.74
CA ASP A 6 -8.40 13.38 19.33
C ASP A 6 -8.32 12.27 18.27
N MET A 7 -8.91 12.49 17.08
CA MET A 7 -8.88 11.56 15.94
C MET A 7 -7.60 11.66 15.09
N LEU A 8 -6.85 12.75 15.19
CA LEU A 8 -5.71 13.05 14.32
C LEU A 8 -4.56 12.04 14.44
N VAL A 9 -4.15 11.77 15.68
CA VAL A 9 -3.05 10.83 15.96
C VAL A 9 -3.40 9.39 15.54
N PRO A 10 -4.60 8.86 15.87
CA PRO A 10 -5.07 7.59 15.30
C PRO A 10 -5.05 7.55 13.76
N ALA A 11 -5.58 8.59 13.09
CA ALA A 11 -5.62 8.63 11.64
C ALA A 11 -4.22 8.62 11.00
N LEU A 12 -3.26 9.36 11.57
CA LEU A 12 -1.87 9.33 11.10
C LEU A 12 -1.21 7.96 11.29
N ARG A 13 -1.51 7.25 12.39
CA ARG A 13 -1.01 5.89 12.60
C ARG A 13 -1.60 4.91 11.57
N GLU A 14 -2.86 5.07 11.21
CA GLU A 14 -3.50 4.24 10.18
C GLU A 14 -2.84 4.45 8.81
N VAL A 15 -2.56 5.71 8.42
CA VAL A 15 -1.81 6.00 7.19
C VAL A 15 -0.41 5.40 7.23
N ARG A 16 0.29 5.52 8.37
CA ARG A 16 1.62 4.93 8.56
C ARG A 16 1.61 3.41 8.37
N GLU A 17 0.63 2.73 8.96
CA GLU A 17 0.47 1.28 8.84
C GLU A 17 0.17 0.87 7.39
N ALA A 18 -0.70 1.60 6.68
CA ALA A 18 -0.97 1.37 5.27
C ALA A 18 0.29 1.51 4.39
N GLN A 19 1.09 2.56 4.61
CA GLN A 19 2.34 2.77 3.88
C GLN A 19 3.39 1.68 4.21
N ALA A 20 3.49 1.26 5.46
CA ALA A 20 4.38 0.17 5.86
C ALA A 20 3.98 -1.16 5.18
N ALA A 21 2.67 -1.47 5.18
CA ALA A 21 2.15 -2.67 4.54
C ALA A 21 2.40 -2.66 3.02
N LEU A 22 2.26 -1.49 2.37
CA LEU A 22 2.60 -1.31 0.96
C LEU A 22 4.07 -1.61 0.69
N ALA A 23 4.99 -1.03 1.48
CA ALA A 23 6.42 -1.24 1.33
C ALA A 23 6.82 -2.71 1.54
N ASP A 24 6.24 -3.39 2.54
CA ASP A 24 6.53 -4.79 2.83
C ASP A 24 6.02 -5.71 1.72
N ARG A 25 4.85 -5.41 1.15
CA ARG A 25 4.26 -6.18 0.04
C ARG A 25 5.06 -6.02 -1.26
N CYS A 26 5.38 -4.79 -1.67
CA CYS A 26 6.27 -4.54 -2.80
C CYS A 26 7.62 -5.26 -2.64
N LYS A 27 8.19 -5.25 -1.42
CA LYS A 27 9.42 -5.98 -1.12
C LYS A 27 9.28 -7.50 -1.27
N ALA A 28 8.15 -8.07 -0.86
CA ALA A 28 7.88 -9.49 -1.05
C ALA A 28 7.81 -9.86 -2.55
N HIS A 29 7.12 -9.06 -3.36
CA HIS A 29 7.03 -9.28 -4.81
C HIS A 29 8.37 -9.07 -5.53
N LEU A 30 9.24 -8.17 -5.04
CA LEU A 30 10.60 -8.02 -5.57
C LEU A 30 11.45 -9.29 -5.48
N MET A 31 11.19 -10.19 -4.53
CA MET A 31 11.96 -11.43 -4.39
C MET A 31 11.69 -12.44 -5.51
N VAL A 32 10.53 -12.35 -6.15
CA VAL A 32 10.09 -13.30 -7.20
C VAL A 32 10.00 -12.66 -8.60
N THR A 33 10.13 -11.33 -8.68
CA THR A 33 10.04 -10.55 -9.91
C THR A 33 11.39 -10.52 -10.65
N PRO A 34 11.43 -10.96 -11.93
CA PRO A 34 12.63 -10.86 -12.77
C PRO A 34 13.10 -9.41 -12.98
N ALA A 35 14.36 -9.22 -13.36
CA ALA A 35 14.85 -7.91 -13.76
C ALA A 35 14.09 -7.35 -14.98
N GLY A 36 13.81 -6.05 -14.98
CA GLY A 36 13.05 -5.34 -16.01
C GLY A 36 12.28 -4.16 -15.43
N GLY A 37 11.55 -3.41 -16.27
CA GLY A 37 10.85 -2.18 -15.87
C GLY A 37 9.87 -2.38 -14.70
N TYR A 38 9.14 -3.49 -14.67
CA TYR A 38 8.23 -3.78 -13.55
C TYR A 38 8.95 -3.92 -12.20
N ARG A 39 10.18 -4.43 -12.20
CA ARG A 39 11.00 -4.50 -10.99
C ARG A 39 11.43 -3.12 -10.52
N GLU A 40 11.80 -2.24 -11.45
CA GLU A 40 12.21 -0.86 -11.15
C GLU A 40 11.05 -0.07 -10.53
N VAL A 41 9.82 -0.25 -11.05
CA VAL A 41 8.60 0.30 -10.45
C VAL A 41 8.44 -0.15 -9.00
N LEU A 42 8.56 -1.45 -8.72
CA LEU A 42 8.46 -1.98 -7.35
C LEU A 42 9.57 -1.43 -6.43
N GLU A 43 10.81 -1.32 -6.91
CA GLU A 43 11.92 -0.77 -6.12
C GLU A 43 11.66 0.70 -5.74
N ARG A 44 11.18 1.51 -6.69
CA ARG A 44 10.77 2.89 -6.41
C ARG A 44 9.64 2.93 -5.37
N ARG A 45 8.60 2.11 -5.52
CA ARG A 45 7.47 2.07 -4.57
C ARG A 45 7.88 1.70 -3.14
N VAL A 46 8.81 0.75 -2.97
CA VAL A 46 9.40 0.46 -1.65
C VAL A 46 10.10 1.69 -1.08
N GLY A 47 10.82 2.44 -1.90
CA GLY A 47 11.48 3.68 -1.51
C GLY A 47 10.49 4.75 -1.07
N ASP A 48 9.51 5.05 -1.92
CA ASP A 48 8.51 6.10 -1.70
C ASP A 48 7.71 5.84 -0.42
N SER A 49 7.13 4.64 -0.28
CA SER A 49 6.33 4.31 0.91
C SER A 49 7.14 4.31 2.20
N ARG A 50 8.41 3.91 2.17
CA ARG A 50 9.28 4.05 3.36
C ARG A 50 9.58 5.51 3.68
N GLY A 51 9.78 6.34 2.65
CA GLY A 51 9.89 7.78 2.78
C GLY A 51 8.64 8.39 3.42
N HIS A 52 7.45 7.95 3.02
CA HIS A 52 6.18 8.36 3.61
C HIS A 52 6.08 7.97 5.08
N VAL A 53 6.38 6.70 5.42
CA VAL A 53 6.43 6.24 6.82
C VAL A 53 7.33 7.12 7.67
N TYR A 54 8.54 7.44 7.17
CA TYR A 54 9.48 8.30 7.88
C TYR A 54 8.89 9.70 8.14
N ARG A 55 8.33 10.36 7.12
CA ARG A 55 7.71 11.69 7.26
C ARG A 55 6.52 11.69 8.23
N ILE A 56 5.73 10.62 8.23
CA ILE A 56 4.62 10.44 9.18
C ILE A 56 5.13 10.24 10.61
N ASP A 57 6.19 9.45 10.79
CA ASP A 57 6.82 9.24 12.11
C ASP A 57 7.39 10.55 12.67
N GLU A 58 8.02 11.37 11.83
CA GLU A 58 8.44 12.72 12.21
C GLU A 58 7.24 13.56 12.66
N ARG A 59 6.13 13.54 11.89
CA ARG A 59 4.92 14.30 12.24
C ARG A 59 4.31 13.81 13.56
N LEU A 60 4.15 12.51 13.75
CA LEU A 60 3.67 11.91 15.00
C LEU A 60 4.55 12.35 16.20
N GLY A 61 5.87 12.41 16.02
CA GLY A 61 6.80 12.90 17.03
C GLY A 61 6.59 14.38 17.40
N THR A 62 6.11 15.22 16.46
CA THR A 62 5.76 16.62 16.75
C THR A 62 4.43 16.78 17.48
N LEU A 63 3.52 15.82 17.32
CA LEU A 63 2.19 15.82 17.96
C LEU A 63 2.23 15.24 19.38
N GLN A 64 3.24 14.43 19.72
CA GLN A 64 3.44 13.96 21.08
C GLN A 64 4.11 15.05 21.95
N PRO A 65 3.51 15.46 23.08
CA PRO A 65 4.19 16.35 24.03
C PRO A 65 5.41 15.64 24.61
N ARG A 66 6.61 16.22 24.48
CA ARG A 66 7.89 15.69 25.03
C ARG A 66 7.98 15.65 26.57
N GLY A 67 6.87 15.56 27.31
CA GLY A 67 6.93 15.61 28.78
C GLY A 67 5.66 15.38 29.57
N LEU A 68 4.53 15.00 28.96
CA LEU A 68 3.31 14.73 29.74
C LEU A 68 2.64 13.45 29.24
N MET A 69 2.69 12.44 30.10
CA MET A 69 1.65 11.44 30.26
C MET A 69 0.33 12.18 30.56
N GLN A 70 -0.28 12.78 29.53
CA GLN A 70 -1.64 13.29 29.67
C GLN A 70 -2.56 12.07 29.66
N THR A 71 -2.80 11.60 30.88
CA THR A 71 -3.93 10.76 31.23
C THR A 71 -5.19 11.54 30.90
N VAL A 72 -5.70 11.39 29.69
CA VAL A 72 -7.08 11.68 29.35
C VAL A 72 -7.68 10.40 28.80
N ILE A 73 -8.25 9.64 29.72
CA ILE A 73 -9.29 8.67 29.41
C ILE A 73 -10.48 9.51 28.94
N GLY A 74 -10.75 9.48 27.64
CA GLY A 74 -11.80 10.28 27.02
C GLY A 74 -12.33 9.61 25.77
N ASN A 75 -13.21 8.62 25.98
CA ASN A 75 -14.10 8.00 25.02
C ASN A 75 -13.47 7.26 23.82
N ALA A 76 -13.75 5.95 23.79
CA ALA A 76 -13.44 5.04 22.71
C ALA A 76 -14.06 5.50 21.38
N TRP A 77 -13.34 6.33 20.64
CA TRP A 77 -13.49 6.32 19.19
C TRP A 77 -12.48 5.34 18.64
N HIS A 78 -12.87 4.06 18.63
CA HIS A 78 -12.31 3.12 17.68
C HIS A 78 -12.70 3.66 16.29
N LEU A 79 -11.90 4.56 15.72
CA LEU A 79 -11.75 4.66 14.27
C LEU A 79 -11.24 3.28 13.88
N THR A 80 -12.18 2.38 13.62
CA THR A 80 -12.00 1.04 13.09
C THR A 80 -10.60 0.47 13.32
N GLY A 81 -10.28 0.21 14.58
CA GLY A 81 -9.26 -0.76 14.96
C GLY A 81 -9.68 -2.20 14.62
N GLN A 82 -10.47 -2.39 13.56
CA GLN A 82 -10.22 -3.49 12.66
C GLN A 82 -8.95 -3.05 11.95
N ALA A 83 -7.77 -3.35 12.52
CA ALA A 83 -7.06 -4.48 11.95
C ALA A 83 -7.32 -4.47 10.44
N VAL A 84 -6.72 -3.51 9.74
CA VAL A 84 -6.47 -3.70 8.31
C VAL A 84 -5.42 -4.83 8.26
N ARG A 85 -5.82 -6.03 8.68
CA ARG A 85 -5.63 -7.20 7.87
C ARG A 85 -6.22 -6.79 6.54
N LEU A 86 -5.35 -6.25 5.68
CA LEU A 86 -5.64 -6.13 4.27
C LEU A 86 -6.31 -7.46 3.91
N PRO A 87 -7.55 -7.45 3.37
CA PRO A 87 -8.26 -8.70 3.06
C PRO A 87 -7.45 -9.61 2.10
N PHE A 88 -6.35 -9.09 1.56
CA PHE A 88 -5.37 -9.78 0.74
C PHE A 88 -4.48 -10.79 1.46
N ASP A 89 -4.35 -10.80 2.78
CA ASP A 89 -3.57 -11.85 3.47
C ASP A 89 -4.25 -13.23 3.39
N ALA A 90 -5.57 -13.27 3.15
CA ALA A 90 -6.33 -14.51 3.03
C ALA A 90 -6.51 -15.01 1.59
N ALA A 91 -6.21 -14.20 0.57
CA ALA A 91 -6.61 -14.49 -0.82
C ALA A 91 -5.49 -15.04 -1.74
N MET A 92 -4.21 -14.96 -1.37
CA MET A 92 -3.10 -15.26 -2.30
C MET A 92 -2.09 -16.30 -1.79
N ALA A 93 -2.42 -17.05 -0.73
CA ALA A 93 -1.80 -18.36 -0.55
C ALA A 93 -2.48 -19.35 -1.51
N VAL A 94 -2.35 -19.17 -2.83
CA VAL A 94 -2.57 -20.29 -3.74
C VAL A 94 -1.34 -21.18 -3.60
N PRO A 95 -1.40 -22.33 -2.92
CA PRO A 95 -0.29 -23.26 -2.91
C PRO A 95 -0.38 -24.04 -4.22
N ASN A 96 0.10 -23.44 -5.31
CA ASN A 96 0.52 -24.19 -6.49
C ASN A 96 2.06 -24.23 -6.40
N ALA A 97 2.71 -25.04 -5.57
CA ALA A 97 2.71 -26.50 -5.68
C ALA A 97 2.45 -26.98 -7.12
N VAL A 98 3.23 -26.49 -8.08
CA VAL A 98 3.88 -27.22 -9.20
C VAL A 98 4.52 -26.15 -10.11
N SER A 99 5.64 -25.57 -9.66
CA SER A 99 6.69 -25.16 -10.59
C SER A 99 7.98 -25.75 -10.06
N ARG A 100 8.48 -26.72 -10.83
CA ARG A 100 9.62 -27.57 -10.50
C ARG A 100 10.89 -26.74 -10.70
N GLY A 101 11.41 -26.13 -9.63
CA GLY A 101 12.74 -25.50 -9.58
C GLY A 101 12.77 -24.17 -8.82
N PRO A 102 13.96 -23.63 -8.50
CA PRO A 102 14.11 -22.26 -8.01
C PRO A 102 13.71 -21.29 -9.14
N GLY A 103 12.41 -21.00 -9.26
CA GLY A 103 11.81 -20.42 -10.45
C GLY A 103 11.29 -19.01 -10.25
N LYS A 104 11.59 -18.13 -11.22
CA LYS A 104 10.98 -16.81 -11.42
C LYS A 104 9.45 -16.91 -11.47
N ALA A 105 8.73 -15.84 -11.09
CA ALA A 105 7.27 -15.79 -11.18
C ALA A 105 6.78 -16.01 -12.63
N THR A 106 5.67 -16.75 -12.79
CA THR A 106 4.98 -16.94 -14.08
C THR A 106 4.22 -15.67 -14.48
N GLU A 107 3.85 -15.51 -15.75
CA GLU A 107 3.04 -14.34 -16.19
C GLU A 107 1.72 -14.20 -15.43
N HIS A 108 1.07 -15.31 -15.09
CA HIS A 108 -0.13 -15.30 -14.25
C HIS A 108 0.15 -14.86 -12.80
N GLN A 109 1.21 -15.37 -12.19
CA GLN A 109 1.61 -14.95 -10.84
C GLN A 109 2.02 -13.49 -10.83
N LEU A 110 2.73 -13.07 -11.87
CA LEU A 110 3.00 -11.68 -12.12
C LEU A 110 1.66 -10.94 -12.13
N LEU A 111 0.72 -11.19 -13.05
CA LEU A 111 -0.57 -10.50 -13.11
C LEU A 111 -1.20 -10.30 -11.72
N LYS A 112 -1.29 -11.36 -10.93
CA LYS A 112 -1.80 -11.34 -9.55
C LYS A 112 -1.04 -10.41 -8.61
N ASN A 113 0.29 -10.38 -8.69
CA ASN A 113 1.08 -9.42 -7.93
C ASN A 113 0.72 -7.96 -8.28
N ALA A 114 0.50 -7.61 -9.55
CA ALA A 114 0.13 -6.23 -9.91
C ALA A 114 -1.31 -5.88 -9.49
N GLU A 115 -2.25 -6.81 -9.55
CA GLU A 115 -3.61 -6.61 -9.00
C GLU A 115 -3.51 -6.25 -7.51
N ASP A 116 -2.70 -7.01 -6.76
CA ASP A 116 -2.47 -6.79 -5.33
C ASP A 116 -1.80 -5.44 -5.04
N GLU A 117 -0.78 -5.04 -5.81
CA GLU A 117 -0.13 -3.74 -5.63
C GLU A 117 -1.06 -2.56 -5.94
N TYR A 118 -1.87 -2.67 -6.99
CA TYR A 118 -2.86 -1.67 -7.31
C TYR A 118 -3.88 -1.53 -6.17
N ALA A 119 -4.39 -2.66 -5.67
CA ALA A 119 -5.42 -2.65 -4.65
C ALA A 119 -4.93 -2.12 -3.29
N VAL A 120 -3.72 -2.50 -2.85
CA VAL A 120 -3.15 -1.96 -1.59
C VAL A 120 -2.86 -0.46 -1.72
N THR A 121 -2.39 0.00 -2.88
CA THR A 121 -2.17 1.44 -3.13
C THR A 121 -3.49 2.21 -3.10
N ALA A 122 -4.54 1.70 -3.76
CA ALA A 122 -5.85 2.35 -3.77
C ALA A 122 -6.44 2.46 -2.36
N PHE A 123 -6.21 1.44 -1.54
CA PHE A 123 -6.60 1.45 -0.14
C PHE A 123 -5.82 2.50 0.68
N ALA A 124 -4.50 2.62 0.47
CA ALA A 124 -3.69 3.65 1.10
C ALA A 124 -4.17 5.08 0.72
N VAL A 125 -4.48 5.32 -0.56
CA VAL A 125 -5.08 6.59 -1.03
C VAL A 125 -6.39 6.89 -0.29
N ALA A 126 -7.26 5.89 -0.11
CA ALA A 126 -8.52 6.07 0.59
C ALA A 126 -8.32 6.46 2.07
N ILE A 127 -7.38 5.80 2.77
CA ILE A 127 -7.03 6.16 4.15
C ILE A 127 -6.44 7.59 4.20
N CYS A 128 -5.53 7.93 3.30
CA CYS A 128 -4.96 9.28 3.22
C CYS A 128 -6.05 10.34 3.04
N ARG A 129 -7.04 10.11 2.16
CA ARG A 129 -8.18 11.03 1.97
C ARG A 129 -8.98 11.25 3.26
N ALA A 130 -9.28 10.16 3.98
CA ALA A 130 -10.02 10.25 5.24
C ALA A 130 -9.21 11.02 6.30
N ALA A 131 -7.92 10.70 6.43
CA ALA A 131 -7.02 11.35 7.38
C ALA A 131 -6.79 12.84 7.04
N GLU A 132 -6.65 13.19 5.76
CA GLU A 132 -6.51 14.58 5.29
C GLU A 132 -7.72 15.41 5.73
N ARG A 133 -8.94 14.87 5.58
CA ARG A 133 -10.16 15.53 6.07
C ARG A 133 -10.20 15.68 7.58
N ILE A 134 -9.77 14.67 8.35
CA ILE A 134 -9.67 14.78 9.81
C ILE A 134 -8.70 15.90 10.20
N ALA A 135 -7.56 16.01 9.50
CA ALA A 135 -6.57 17.06 9.74
C ALA A 135 -7.10 18.46 9.42
N GLU A 136 -7.85 18.61 8.32
CA GLU A 136 -8.53 19.87 7.97
C GLU A 136 -9.53 20.29 9.07
N GLU A 137 -10.38 19.37 9.54
CA GLU A 137 -11.37 19.62 10.60
C GLU A 137 -10.72 19.88 11.98
N ALA A 138 -9.51 19.36 12.20
CA ALA A 138 -8.68 19.65 13.36
C ALA A 138 -7.92 20.99 13.23
N ALA A 139 -8.05 21.69 12.10
CA ALA A 139 -7.29 22.89 11.74
C ALA A 139 -5.77 22.69 11.79
N ASP A 140 -5.30 21.47 11.50
CA ASP A 140 -3.88 21.13 11.41
C ASP A 140 -3.41 21.13 9.95
N ALA A 141 -3.06 22.32 9.46
CA ALA A 141 -2.60 22.52 8.09
C ALA A 141 -1.34 21.72 7.75
N ALA A 142 -0.41 21.57 8.70
CA ALA A 142 0.83 20.82 8.47
C ALA A 142 0.57 19.32 8.26
N THR A 143 -0.36 18.75 9.02
CA THR A 143 -0.78 17.36 8.83
C THR A 143 -1.58 17.18 7.54
N SER A 144 -2.51 18.10 7.25
CA SER A 144 -3.30 18.06 6.01
C SER A 144 -2.42 18.14 4.76
N GLU A 145 -1.44 19.04 4.73
CA GLU A 145 -0.49 19.17 3.61
C GLU A 145 0.37 17.92 3.42
N LEU A 146 0.87 17.34 4.52
CA LEU A 146 1.63 16.08 4.49
C LEU A 146 0.80 14.95 3.88
N LEU A 147 -0.42 14.75 4.36
CA LEU A 147 -1.31 13.70 3.89
C LEU A 147 -1.73 13.92 2.44
N GLY A 148 -1.98 15.18 2.04
CA GLY A 148 -2.26 15.53 0.66
C GLY A 148 -1.07 15.29 -0.28
N SER A 149 0.17 15.50 0.18
CA SER A 149 1.38 15.14 -0.59
C SER A 149 1.45 13.64 -0.82
N ILE A 150 1.39 12.84 0.26
CA ILE A 150 1.45 11.37 0.18
C ILE A 150 0.35 10.82 -0.71
N ARG A 151 -0.87 11.35 -0.57
CA ARG A 151 -2.01 10.96 -1.41
C ARG A 151 -1.74 11.19 -2.89
N ARG A 152 -1.20 12.35 -3.28
CA ARG A 152 -0.93 12.66 -4.69
C ARG A 152 0.16 11.73 -5.26
N ASP A 153 1.20 11.47 -4.47
CA ASP A 153 2.28 10.56 -4.85
C ASP A 153 1.74 9.14 -5.09
N ASP A 154 0.80 8.68 -4.25
CA ASP A 154 0.14 7.37 -4.44
C ASP A 154 -0.91 7.35 -5.56
N GLU A 155 -1.60 8.47 -5.82
CA GLU A 155 -2.51 8.60 -6.96
C GLU A 155 -1.75 8.52 -8.29
N GLU A 156 -0.59 9.18 -8.41
CA GLU A 156 0.30 9.06 -9.58
C GLU A 156 0.76 7.60 -9.76
N ALA A 157 1.12 6.92 -8.67
CA ALA A 157 1.51 5.52 -8.75
C ALA A 157 0.35 4.58 -9.15
N LEU A 158 -0.90 4.91 -8.82
CA LEU A 158 -2.05 4.12 -9.30
C LEU A 158 -2.18 4.19 -10.82
N GLU A 159 -1.91 5.34 -11.43
CA GLU A 159 -1.96 5.48 -12.89
C GLU A 159 -0.90 4.59 -13.56
N GLU A 160 0.31 4.55 -13.02
CA GLU A 160 1.39 3.69 -13.50
C GLU A 160 1.10 2.19 -13.26
N LEU A 161 0.59 1.84 -12.08
CA LEU A 161 0.21 0.48 -11.75
C LEU A 161 -0.95 -0.01 -12.62
N GLY A 162 -1.91 0.87 -12.94
CA GLY A 162 -3.00 0.57 -13.88
C GLY A 162 -2.48 0.22 -15.26
N SER A 163 -1.56 1.03 -15.79
CA SER A 163 -0.89 0.74 -17.08
C SER A 163 -0.11 -0.58 -17.05
N SER A 164 0.59 -0.85 -15.94
CA SER A 164 1.35 -2.09 -15.74
C SER A 164 0.44 -3.32 -15.62
N LEU A 165 -0.74 -3.17 -15.00
CA LEU A 165 -1.73 -4.21 -14.84
C LEU A 165 -2.27 -4.66 -16.21
N GLU A 166 -2.64 -3.71 -17.07
CA GLU A 166 -3.13 -3.96 -18.42
C GLU A 166 -2.09 -4.73 -19.26
N GLN A 167 -0.85 -4.27 -19.29
CA GLN A 167 0.25 -4.95 -20.00
C GLN A 167 0.47 -6.39 -19.54
N ARG A 168 0.29 -6.66 -18.24
CA ARG A 168 0.52 -8.00 -17.68
C ARG A 168 -0.67 -8.92 -17.88
N ALA A 169 -1.88 -8.36 -18.01
CA ALA A 169 -3.03 -9.11 -18.46
C ALA A 169 -2.83 -9.58 -19.91
N GLU A 170 -2.35 -8.70 -20.79
CA GLU A 170 -2.00 -9.07 -22.18
C GLU A 170 -0.92 -10.16 -22.24
N ALA A 171 0.16 -10.03 -21.47
CA ALA A 171 1.23 -11.03 -21.40
C ALA A 171 0.72 -12.39 -20.90
N ALA A 172 -0.17 -12.40 -19.91
CA ALA A 172 -0.77 -13.63 -19.39
C ALA A 172 -1.64 -14.35 -20.44
N VAL A 173 -2.39 -13.61 -21.28
CA VAL A 173 -3.17 -14.17 -22.38
C VAL A 173 -2.25 -14.83 -23.42
N LEU A 174 -1.21 -14.11 -23.89
CA LEU A 174 -0.26 -14.65 -24.87
C LEU A 174 0.45 -15.92 -24.37
N ALA A 175 0.80 -15.96 -23.09
CA ALA A 175 1.41 -17.14 -22.47
C ALA A 175 0.45 -18.35 -22.46
N ALA A 176 -0.85 -18.12 -22.22
CA ALA A 176 -1.86 -19.17 -22.24
C ALA A 176 -2.07 -19.73 -23.66
N GLU A 177 -2.20 -18.86 -24.66
CA GLU A 177 -2.35 -19.26 -26.07
C GLU A 177 -1.16 -20.10 -26.57
N THR A 178 0.06 -19.71 -26.19
CA THR A 178 1.28 -20.44 -26.55
C THR A 178 1.29 -21.85 -25.92
N ALA A 179 0.81 -21.98 -24.68
CA ALA A 179 0.73 -23.28 -24.00
C ALA A 179 -0.29 -24.22 -24.65
N GLU A 180 -1.42 -23.69 -25.13
CA GLU A 180 -2.44 -24.48 -25.86
C GLU A 180 -1.95 -24.91 -27.25
N GLY A 181 -1.24 -24.02 -27.98
CA GLY A 181 -0.64 -24.34 -29.28
C GLY A 181 0.44 -25.44 -29.21
N LEU A 182 1.18 -25.54 -28.09
CA LEU A 182 2.15 -26.61 -27.85
C LEU A 182 1.53 -27.95 -27.42
N GLY A 183 0.29 -27.94 -26.92
CA GLY A 183 -0.45 -29.15 -26.54
C GLY A 183 -1.19 -29.83 -27.70
N THR A 184 -1.23 -29.20 -28.86
CA THR A 184 -1.95 -29.65 -30.07
C THR A 184 -1.03 -30.06 -31.23
N ALA A 185 0.28 -30.05 -31.02
CA ALA A 185 1.32 -30.52 -31.93
C ALA A 185 1.94 -31.83 -31.45
#